data_AF-A0A6B3SHH4-F1
#
_entry.id   AF-A0A6B3SHH4-F1
#
_cell.length_a   1.000
_cell.length_b   1.000
_cell.length_c   1.000
_cell.angle_alpha   90.00
_cell.angle_beta   90.00
_cell.angle_gamma   90.00
#
_symmetry.space_group_name_H-M   'P 1'
#
loop_
_entity.id
_entity.type
_entity.pdbx_description
1 polymer ?
#
loop_
_entity_poly.entity_id
_entity_poly.type
_entity_poly.pdbx_seq_one_letter_code
_entity_poly.pdbx_strand_id
1 'polypeptide(L)' 'MAIRFRVGDTVAFRRDVAERCRSEELRQFRGTVEAIAGGWLFLREESGREKVMRAETMSRVAPSGVILEVV' A
#
# COMPACT_ATOMS: atom_id res chain seq x y z
N MET A 1 -12.85 6.79 -9.18
CA MET A 1 -12.44 5.53 -9.81
C MET A 1 -11.86 4.65 -8.70
N ALA A 2 -12.51 3.54 -8.34
CA ALA A 2 -12.01 2.66 -7.28
C ALA A 2 -10.81 1.87 -7.81
N ILE A 3 -9.65 2.00 -7.18
CA ILE A 3 -8.47 1.20 -7.52
C ILE A 3 -8.80 -0.27 -7.19
N ARG A 4 -8.72 -1.14 -8.19
CA ARG A 4 -8.92 -2.60 -8.02
C ARG A 4 -7.55 -3.27 -7.96
N PHE A 5 -7.11 -3.63 -6.77
CA PHE A 5 -5.91 -4.43 -6.56
C PHE A 5 -6.12 -5.89 -7.01
N ARG A 6 -5.07 -6.51 -7.52
CA ARG A 6 -5.02 -7.93 -7.89
C ARG A 6 -3.83 -8.60 -7.19
N VAL A 7 -3.92 -9.90 -6.99
CA VAL A 7 -2.77 -10.71 -6.56
C VAL A 7 -1.70 -10.64 -7.64
N GLY A 8 -0.45 -10.43 -7.22
CA GLY A 8 0.71 -10.20 -8.08
C GLY A 8 0.99 -8.72 -8.38
N ASP A 9 0.08 -7.80 -8.04
CA ASP A 9 0.32 -6.37 -8.24
C ASP A 9 1.40 -5.87 -7.28
N THR A 10 2.32 -5.05 -7.79
CA THR A 10 3.23 -4.26 -6.96
C THR A 10 2.55 -2.96 -6.55
N VAL A 11 2.61 -2.64 -5.26
CA VAL A 11 2.07 -1.41 -4.69
C VAL A 11 3.15 -0.57 -4.02
N ALA A 12 3.02 0.75 -4.13
CA ALA A 12 3.88 1.74 -3.48
C ALA A 12 3.06 2.89 -2.91
N PHE A 13 3.55 3.57 -1.88
CA PHE A 13 2.85 4.77 -1.41
C PHE A 13 2.90 5.85 -2.48
N ARG A 14 1.78 6.55 -2.67
CA ARG A 14 1.73 7.68 -3.59
C ARG A 14 2.79 8.70 -3.19
N ARG A 15 3.51 9.21 -4.18
CA ARG A 15 4.64 10.10 -3.97
C ARG A 15 4.30 11.34 -3.14
N ASP A 16 3.18 11.98 -3.41
CA ASP A 16 2.69 13.17 -2.70
C ASP A 16 2.42 12.89 -1.21
N VAL A 17 1.89 11.71 -0.90
CA VAL A 17 1.68 11.22 0.47
C VAL A 17 3.01 10.96 1.18
N ALA A 18 3.91 10.20 0.55
CA ALA A 18 5.20 9.86 1.12
C ALA A 18 6.06 11.12 1.38
N GLU A 19 5.92 12.14 0.53
CA GLU A 19 6.55 13.45 0.73
C GLU A 19 5.98 14.22 1.93
N ARG A 20 4.66 14.23 2.12
CA ARG A 20 3.99 14.91 3.25
C ARG A 20 4.29 14.27 4.60
N CYS A 21 4.40 12.94 4.64
CA CYS A 21 4.67 12.21 5.88
C CYS A 21 6.13 12.32 6.36
N ARG A 22 7.04 12.89 5.55
CA ARG A 22 8.50 12.98 5.83
C ARG A 22 9.12 11.67 6.32
N SER A 23 8.55 10.54 5.90
CA SER A 23 9.01 9.20 6.29
C SER A 23 9.75 8.55 5.13
N GLU A 24 11.03 8.24 5.34
CA GLU A 24 11.86 7.57 4.36
C GLU A 24 11.40 6.12 4.10
N GLU A 25 10.93 5.44 5.16
CA GLU A 25 10.32 4.10 5.07
C GLU A 25 9.14 4.08 4.08
N LEU A 26 8.25 5.08 4.14
CA LEU A 26 7.12 5.17 3.21
C LEU A 26 7.55 5.50 1.78
N ARG A 27 8.64 6.24 1.57
CA ARG A 27 9.14 6.53 0.21
C ARG A 27 9.72 5.28 -0.45
N GLN A 28 10.41 4.47 0.32
CA GLN A 28 11.11 3.28 -0.15
C GLN A 28 10.23 2.03 -0.21
N PHE A 29 9.09 2.03 0.50
CA PHE A 29 8.20 0.88 0.52
C PHE A 29 7.76 0.45 -0.88
N ARG A 30 7.99 -0.83 -1.18
CA ARG A 30 7.42 -1.56 -2.31
C ARG A 30 6.97 -2.92 -1.80
N GLY A 31 5.73 -3.29 -2.07
CA GLY A 31 5.17 -4.57 -1.65
C GLY A 31 4.36 -5.21 -2.77
N THR A 32 4.43 -6.53 -2.89
CA THR A 32 3.63 -7.32 -3.82
C THR A 32 2.38 -7.83 -3.10
N VAL A 33 1.22 -7.72 -3.73
CA VAL A 33 -0.03 -8.29 -3.21
C VAL A 33 0.01 -9.81 -3.37
N GLU A 34 0.14 -10.54 -2.27
CA GLU A 34 0.19 -12.01 -2.24
C GLU A 34 -1.20 -12.63 -2.10
N ALA A 35 -2.10 -11.97 -1.37
CA ALA A 35 -3.46 -12.44 -1.18
C ALA A 35 -4.43 -11.29 -0.93
N ILE A 36 -5.70 -11.54 -1.27
CA ILE A 36 -6.83 -10.64 -0.99
C ILE A 36 -7.93 -11.47 -0.35
N ALA A 37 -8.32 -11.15 0.88
CA ALA A 37 -9.36 -11.89 1.58
C ALA A 37 -10.20 -10.96 2.45
N GLY A 38 -11.53 -10.99 2.28
CA GLY A 38 -12.45 -10.22 3.13
C GLY A 38 -12.16 -8.72 3.19
N GLY A 39 -11.65 -8.12 2.11
CA GLY A 39 -11.26 -6.71 2.07
C GLY A 39 -9.88 -6.40 2.69
N TRP A 40 -9.11 -7.41 3.07
CA TRP A 40 -7.72 -7.30 3.49
C TRP A 40 -6.77 -7.60 2.34
N LEU A 41 -5.63 -6.91 2.34
CA LEU A 41 -4.52 -7.07 1.43
C LEU A 41 -3.33 -7.58 2.23
N PHE A 42 -2.76 -8.68 1.76
CA PHE A 42 -1.55 -9.29 2.29
C PHE A 42 -0.42 -8.92 1.33
N LEU A 43 0.53 -8.14 1.83
CA LEU A 43 1.63 -7.60 1.05
C LEU A 43 2.94 -8.24 1.50
N ARG A 44 3.82 -8.55 0.56
CA ARG A 44 5.20 -8.97 0.82
C ARG A 44 6.18 -7.97 0.23
N GLU A 45 7.03 -7.43 1.08
CA GLU A 45 8.15 -6.56 0.68
C GLU A 45 9.30 -7.39 0.11
N GLU A 46 10.17 -6.77 -0.69
CA GLU A 46 11.38 -7.44 -1.22
C GLU A 46 12.32 -7.94 -0.12
N SER A 47 12.29 -7.30 1.06
CA SER A 47 13.02 -7.74 2.25
C SER A 47 12.51 -9.05 2.85
N GLY A 48 11.39 -9.58 2.35
CA GLY A 48 10.69 -10.73 2.91
C GLY A 48 9.74 -10.37 4.07
N ARG A 49 9.66 -9.09 4.45
CA ARG A 49 8.71 -8.63 5.48
C ARG A 49 7.28 -8.69 4.95
N GLU A 50 6.38 -9.23 5.77
CA GLU A 50 4.96 -9.27 5.46
C GLU A 50 4.22 -8.11 6.14
N LYS A 51 3.23 -7.58 5.42
CA LYS A 51 2.38 -6.50 5.90
C LYS A 51 0.94 -6.77 5.52
N VAL A 52 0.03 -6.67 6.49
CA VAL A 52 -1.40 -6.90 6.28
C VAL A 52 -2.14 -5.60 6.55
N MET A 53 -3.02 -5.20 5.63
CA MET A 53 -3.83 -3.99 5.81
C MET A 53 -5.17 -4.06 5.09
N ARG A 54 -6.15 -3.27 5.53
CA ARG A 54 -7.44 -3.22 4.84
C ARG A 54 -7.34 -2.42 3.55
N ALA A 55 -7.97 -2.94 2.50
CA ALA A 55 -8.08 -2.27 1.20
C ALA A 55 -8.78 -0.92 1.31
N GLU A 56 -9.74 -0.77 2.23
CA GLU A 56 -10.44 0.50 2.46
C GLU A 56 -9.50 1.61 2.97
N THR A 57 -8.53 1.24 3.81
CA THR A 57 -7.51 2.15 4.36
C THR A 57 -6.54 2.63 3.28
N MET A 58 -6.45 1.92 2.15
CA MET A 58 -5.65 2.36 1.01
C MET A 58 -6.34 3.44 0.17
N SER A 59 -7.68 3.52 0.22
CA SER A 59 -8.48 4.44 -0.60
C SER A 59 -8.91 5.72 0.13
N ARG A 60 -8.73 5.78 1.45
CA ARG A 60 -9.03 6.96 2.26
C ARG A 60 -7.74 7.65 2.67
N VAL A 61 -7.64 8.93 2.33
CA VAL A 61 -6.79 9.88 3.06
C VAL A 61 -7.32 9.89 4.50
N ALA A 62 -6.83 9.02 5.37
CA ALA A 62 -6.95 9.23 6.81
C ALA A 62 -6.31 10.60 7.14
N PRO A 63 -6.60 11.23 8.28
CA PRO A 63 -5.84 12.41 8.73
C PRO A 63 -4.31 12.16 8.76
N SER A 64 -3.90 10.88 8.85
CA SER A 64 -2.51 10.39 8.75
C SER A 64 -1.98 10.16 7.32
N GLY A 65 -2.83 10.29 6.29
CA GLY A 65 -2.43 10.54 4.89
C GLY A 65 -2.06 9.35 4.02
N VAL A 66 -2.04 8.11 4.49
CA VAL A 66 -1.38 7.01 3.76
C VAL A 66 -2.24 6.42 2.61
N ILE A 67 -1.80 6.53 1.35
CA ILE A 67 -2.43 5.94 0.15
C ILE A 67 -1.39 5.13 -0.64
N LEU A 68 -1.76 3.91 -1.03
CA LEU A 68 -0.98 3.04 -1.92
C LEU A 68 -1.54 3.10 -3.34
N GLU A 69 -0.65 3.13 -4.34
CA GLU A 69 -0.96 3.02 -5.77
C GLU A 69 -0.31 1.77 -6.36
N VAL A 70 -0.92 1.21 -7.40
CA VAL A 70 -0.30 0.17 -8.22
C VAL A 70 0.76 0.84 -9.08
N VAL A 71 1.98 0.29 -9.09
CA VAL A 71 3.14 0.81 -9.83
C VAL A 71 3.49 -0.09 -11.00
#